data_AF-A0A955AQ42-F1
#
_entry.id   AF-A0A955AQ42-F1
#
_cell.length_a   1.000
_cell.length_b   1.000
_cell.length_c   1.000
_cell.angle_alpha   90.00
_cell.angle_beta   90.00
_cell.angle_gamma   90.00
#
_symmetry.space_group_name_H-M   'P 1'
#
loop_
_entity.id
_entity.type
_entity.pdbx_description
1 polymer ?
#
loop_
_entity_poly.entity_id
_entity_poly.type
_entity_poly.pdbx_seq_one_letter_code
_entity_poly.pdbx_strand_id
1 'polypeptide(L)'
;MTSRVDPTISKLPKDMQDLAAAVAALPVEHRENVESLFQQVADSTRRRQRILSLVQEALSQLRLDMKYLLFDLEATRRERDEYRDALDQGGDEE
;
A
#
# COMPACT_ATOMS: atom_id res chain seq x y z
N MET A 1 25.24 -9.47 29.24
CA MET A 1 24.27 -8.36 29.23
C MET A 1 23.97 -8.00 27.77
N THR A 2 23.12 -8.79 27.12
CA THR A 2 22.72 -8.55 25.72
C THR A 2 21.52 -7.62 25.73
N SER A 3 21.72 -6.36 25.32
CA SER A 3 20.63 -5.41 25.09
C SER A 3 19.70 -5.98 24.03
N ARG A 4 18.52 -6.43 24.45
CA ARG A 4 17.50 -6.98 23.57
C ARG A 4 16.87 -5.79 22.85
N VAL A 5 17.39 -5.45 21.67
CA VAL A 5 16.78 -4.44 20.80
C VAL A 5 15.33 -4.82 20.60
N ASP A 6 14.42 -3.91 20.92
CA ASP A 6 12.99 -4.13 20.77
C ASP A 6 12.68 -4.46 19.29
N PRO A 7 12.10 -5.63 18.97
CA PRO A 7 11.85 -6.06 17.60
C PRO A 7 10.87 -5.13 16.85
N THR A 8 10.23 -4.19 17.53
CA THR A 8 9.36 -3.18 16.91
C THR A 8 10.14 -2.00 16.30
N ILE A 9 11.42 -1.83 16.64
CA ILE A 9 12.28 -0.74 16.13
C ILE A 9 12.83 -1.11 14.74
N SER A 10 13.16 -2.38 14.49
CA SER A 10 13.74 -2.83 13.21
C SER A 10 12.79 -2.67 12.00
N LYS A 11 11.49 -2.49 12.26
CA LYS A 11 10.47 -2.24 11.23
C LYS A 11 10.30 -0.76 10.89
N LEU A 12 10.95 0.14 11.63
CA LEU A 12 10.91 1.57 11.38
C LEU A 12 11.87 1.95 10.23
N PRO A 13 11.68 3.11 9.60
CA PRO A 13 12.67 3.70 8.70
C PRO A 13 14.07 3.81 9.33
N LYS A 14 15.12 3.77 8.50
CA LYS A 14 16.52 3.70 8.98
C LYS A 14 16.89 4.87 9.90
N ASP A 15 16.50 6.08 9.53
CA ASP A 15 16.65 7.29 10.33
C ASP A 15 16.01 7.18 11.72
N MET A 16 14.85 6.53 11.83
CA MET A 16 14.20 6.27 13.12
C MET A 16 14.92 5.19 13.95
N GLN A 17 15.55 4.21 13.30
CA GLN A 17 16.40 3.22 13.99
C GLN A 17 17.69 3.86 14.51
N ASP A 18 18.32 4.71 13.69
CA ASP A 18 19.52 5.46 14.07
C ASP A 18 19.22 6.41 15.23
N LEU A 19 18.05 7.07 15.20
CA LEU A 19 17.57 7.91 16.31
C LEU A 19 17.33 7.10 17.58
N ALA A 20 16.75 5.90 17.49
CA ALA A 20 16.57 5.02 18.64
C ALA A 20 17.91 4.65 19.29
N ALA A 21 18.92 4.34 18.48
CA ALA A 21 20.26 4.03 18.96
C ALA A 21 20.91 5.25 19.64
N ALA A 22 20.71 6.45 19.10
CA ALA A 22 21.18 7.69 19.71
C ALA A 22 20.51 7.98 21.05
N VAL A 23 19.18 7.81 21.14
CA VAL A 23 18.43 7.96 22.41
C VAL A 23 18.90 6.95 23.46
N ALA A 24 19.13 5.70 23.05
CA ALA A 24 19.65 4.65 23.92
C ALA A 24 21.10 4.89 24.41
N ALA A 25 21.85 5.77 23.76
CA ALA A 25 23.20 6.16 24.19
C ALA A 25 23.19 7.33 25.20
N LEU A 26 22.06 8.01 25.41
CA LEU A 26 21.97 9.15 26.33
C LEU A 26 22.07 8.73 27.80
N PRO A 27 22.64 9.58 28.68
CA PRO A 27 22.52 9.42 30.13
C PRO A 27 21.05 9.30 30.57
N VAL A 28 20.78 8.53 31.64
CA VAL A 28 19.42 8.17 32.09
C VAL A 28 18.53 9.41 32.29
N GLU A 29 19.09 10.46 32.91
CA GLU A 29 18.39 11.73 33.20
C GLU A 29 17.84 12.43 31.94
N HIS A 30 18.56 12.34 30.81
CA HIS A 30 18.11 12.92 29.54
C HIS A 30 17.27 11.94 28.72
N ARG A 31 17.55 10.64 28.87
CA ARG A 31 16.83 9.59 28.15
C ARG A 31 15.36 9.55 28.53
N GLU A 32 15.01 9.60 29.81
CA GLU A 32 13.62 9.53 30.27
C GLU A 32 12.73 10.63 29.65
N ASN A 33 13.29 11.82 29.46
CA ASN A 33 12.57 12.95 28.85
C ASN A 33 12.32 12.77 27.35
N VAL A 34 13.24 12.12 26.64
CA VAL A 34 13.19 12.00 25.17
C VAL A 34 12.55 10.68 24.72
N GLU A 35 12.67 9.62 25.52
CA GLU A 35 12.16 8.27 25.21
C GLU A 35 10.66 8.28 24.93
N SER A 36 9.86 8.98 25.74
CA SER A 36 8.41 9.10 25.54
C SER A 36 8.06 9.82 24.24
N LEU A 37 8.78 10.89 23.91
CA LEU A 37 8.57 11.63 22.66
C LEU A 37 8.97 10.79 21.45
N PHE A 38 10.10 10.09 21.53
CA PHE A 38 10.54 9.16 20.51
C PHE A 38 9.50 8.07 20.26
N GLN A 39 8.96 7.47 21.32
CA GLN A 39 7.96 6.42 21.19
C GLN A 39 6.68 6.92 20.49
N GLN A 40 6.21 8.12 20.82
CA GLN A 40 5.05 8.74 20.15
C GLN A 40 5.29 8.96 18.65
N VAL A 41 6.49 9.39 18.27
CA VAL A 41 6.87 9.58 16.85
C VAL A 41 7.02 8.24 16.15
N ALA A 42 7.60 7.23 16.81
CA ALA A 42 7.71 5.87 16.29
C ALA A 42 6.32 5.27 16.02
N ASP A 43 5.37 5.42 16.95
CA ASP A 43 4.00 4.94 16.79
C ASP A 43 3.24 5.67 15.67
N SER A 44 3.39 6.99 15.59
CA SER A 44 2.84 7.80 14.51
C SER A 44 3.42 7.40 13.14
N THR A 45 4.70 7.04 13.10
CA THR A 45 5.37 6.59 11.88
C THR A 45 4.91 5.20 11.46
N ARG A 46 4.77 4.25 12.40
CA ARG A 46 4.19 2.93 12.14
C ARG A 46 2.75 3.05 11.62
N ARG A 47 1.95 3.93 12.22
CA ARG A 47 0.56 4.17 11.77
C ARG A 47 0.52 4.68 10.33
N ARG A 48 1.38 5.65 9.98
CA ARG A 48 1.48 6.15 8.59
C ARG A 48 1.89 5.07 7.61
N GLN A 49 2.89 4.26 7.94
CA GLN A 49 3.30 3.13 7.08
C GLN A 49 2.14 2.16 6.84
N ARG A 50 1.39 1.77 7.89
CA ARG A 50 0.21 0.91 7.73
C ARG A 50 -0.85 1.52 6.82
N ILE A 51 -1.16 2.81 6.99
CA ILE A 51 -2.11 3.53 6.14
C ILE A 51 -1.63 3.52 4.68
N LEU A 52 -0.37 3.83 4.43
CA LEU A 52 0.20 3.83 3.09
C LEU A 52 0.15 2.43 2.46
N SER A 53 0.47 1.38 3.20
CA SER A 53 0.35 0.00 2.71
C SER A 53 -1.10 -0.34 2.32
N LEU A 54 -2.07 -0.01 3.16
CA LEU A 54 -3.50 -0.23 2.86
C LEU A 54 -3.96 0.55 1.62
N VAL A 55 -3.51 1.80 1.48
CA VAL A 55 -3.79 2.62 0.29
C VAL A 55 -3.17 1.99 -0.96
N GLN A 56 -1.91 1.52 -0.88
CA GLN A 56 -1.23 0.85 -1.99
C GLN A 56 -1.93 -0.45 -2.39
N GLU A 57 -2.40 -1.24 -1.42
CA GLU A 57 -3.20 -2.45 -1.67
C GLU A 57 -4.52 -2.10 -2.36
N ALA A 58 -5.27 -1.13 -1.84
CA ALA A 58 -6.53 -0.70 -2.43
C ALA A 58 -6.37 -0.14 -3.85
N LEU A 59 -5.32 0.67 -4.11
CA LEU A 59 -5.01 1.16 -5.46
C LEU A 59 -4.60 0.02 -6.41
N SER A 60 -3.88 -0.98 -5.91
CA SER A 60 -3.50 -2.14 -6.70
C SER A 60 -4.71 -2.98 -7.08
N GLN A 61 -5.66 -3.16 -6.15
CA GLN A 61 -6.94 -3.81 -6.40
C GLN A 61 -7.76 -3.04 -7.43
N LEU A 62 -7.95 -1.72 -7.23
CA LEU A 62 -8.68 -0.88 -8.17
C LEU A 62 -8.09 -0.94 -9.59
N ARG A 63 -6.76 -0.94 -9.71
CA ARG A 63 -6.09 -1.07 -11.00
C ARG A 63 -6.39 -2.42 -11.66
N LEU A 64 -6.52 -3.49 -10.89
CA LEU A 64 -6.91 -4.81 -11.41
C LEU A 64 -8.38 -4.80 -11.84
N ASP A 65 -9.27 -4.23 -11.02
CA ASP A 65 -10.69 -4.10 -11.33
C ASP A 65 -10.92 -3.31 -12.64
N MET A 66 -10.15 -2.23 -12.85
CA MET A 66 -10.16 -1.49 -14.11
C MET A 66 -9.75 -2.34 -15.31
N LYS A 67 -8.75 -3.23 -15.16
CA LYS A 67 -8.36 -4.15 -16.24
C LYS A 67 -9.48 -5.13 -16.59
N TYR A 68 -10.19 -5.65 -15.58
CA TYR A 68 -11.34 -6.52 -15.82
C TYR A 68 -12.48 -5.78 -16.52
N LEU A 69 -12.82 -4.57 -16.08
CA LEU A 69 -13.84 -3.75 -16.75
C LEU A 69 -13.50 -3.47 -18.21
N LEU A 70 -12.24 -3.18 -18.52
CA LEU A 70 -11.80 -2.97 -19.90
C LEU A 70 -11.88 -4.25 -20.73
N PHE A 71 -11.55 -5.40 -20.14
CA PHE A 71 -11.68 -6.68 -20.81
C PHE A 71 -13.14 -7.03 -21.11
N ASP A 72 -14.04 -6.88 -20.13
CA ASP A 72 -15.47 -7.13 -20.30
C ASP A 72 -16.09 -6.18 -21.34
N LEU A 73 -15.65 -4.90 -21.35
CA LEU A 73 -16.07 -3.93 -22.36
C LEU A 73 -15.66 -4.35 -23.76
N GLU A 74 -14.45 -4.89 -23.93
CA GLU A 74 -13.98 -5.33 -25.23
C GLU A 74 -14.70 -6.60 -25.70
N ALA A 75 -14.96 -7.54 -24.79
CA ALA A 75 -15.77 -8.72 -25.09
C ALA A 75 -17.18 -8.34 -25.56
N THR A 76 -17.87 -7.45 -24.83
CA THR A 76 -19.22 -6.98 -25.20
C THR A 76 -19.24 -6.15 -26.49
N ARG A 77 -18.17 -5.40 -26.79
CA ARG A 77 -18.02 -4.72 -28.09
C ARG A 77 -17.90 -5.71 -29.23
N ARG A 78 -17.04 -6.71 -29.07
CA ARG A 78 -16.84 -7.74 -30.07
C ARG A 78 -18.13 -8.52 -30.35
N GLU A 79 -18.82 -8.97 -29.30
CA GLU A 79 -20.11 -9.66 -29.45
C GLU A 79 -21.14 -8.79 -30.19
N ARG A 80 -21.24 -7.50 -29.83
CA ARG A 80 -22.15 -6.57 -30.53
C ARG A 80 -21.78 -6.43 -32.01
N ASP A 81 -20.51 -6.31 -32.32
CA ASP A 81 -20.05 -6.12 -33.70
C ASP A 81 -20.30 -7.40 -34.52
N GLU A 82 -20.07 -8.59 -33.94
CA GLU A 82 -20.44 -9.88 -34.54
C GLU A 82 -21.96 -9.99 -34.81
N TYR A 83 -22.81 -9.52 -33.89
CA TYR A 83 -24.26 -9.49 -34.11
C TYR A 83 -24.69 -8.51 -35.20
N ARG A 84 -24.03 -7.35 -35.33
CA ARG A 84 -24.32 -6.37 -36.39
C ARG A 84 -23.95 -6.90 -37.76
N ASP A 85 -22.76 -7.48 -37.89
CA ASP A 85 -22.30 -8.06 -39.15
C ASP A 85 -23.22 -9.20 -39.62
N ALA A 86 -23.76 -10.00 -38.69
CA ALA A 86 -24.73 -11.05 -39.01
C ALA A 86 -26.10 -10.51 -39.47
N LEU A 87 -26.57 -9.39 -38.88
CA LEU A 87 -27.82 -8.74 -39.28
C LEU A 87 -27.69 -8.08 -40.66
N ASP A 88 -26.56 -7.44 -40.94
CA ASP A 88 -26.30 -6.81 -42.24
C ASP A 88 -26.22 -7.89 -43.35
N GLN A 89 -25.58 -9.03 -43.08
CA GLN A 89 -25.54 -10.17 -44.03
C GLN A 89 -26.91 -10.83 -44.25
N GLY A 90 -27.75 -10.93 -43.22
CA GLY A 90 -29.09 -11.51 -43.35
C GLY A 90 -30.12 -10.60 -44.02
N GLY A 91 -29.90 -9.28 -44.02
CA GLY A 91 -30.76 -8.30 -44.68
C GLY A 91 -30.53 -8.16 -46.18
N ASP A 92 -29.38 -8.63 -46.69
CA ASP A 92 -29.04 -8.65 -48.13
C ASP A 92 -29.56 -9.91 -48.86
N GLU A 93 -30.12 -10.88 -48.13
CA GLU A 93 -30.70 -12.13 -48.67
C GLU A 93 -32.23 -12.10 -48.88
N GLU A 94 -32.92 -10.99 -48.59
CA GLU A 94 -34.35 -10.73 -48.90
C GLU A 94 -34.55 -9.78 -50.09
#